data_AF-A0A3L8GBS3-F1
#
_entry.id   AF-A0A3L8GBS3-F1
#
_cell.length_a   1.000
_cell.length_b   1.000
_cell.length_c   1.000
_cell.angle_alpha   90.00
_cell.angle_beta   90.00
_cell.angle_gamma   90.00
#
_symmetry.space_group_name_H-M   'P 1'
#
loop_
_entity.id
_entity.type
_entity.pdbx_description
1 polymer ?
#
loop_
_entity_poly.entity_id
_entity_poly.type
_entity_poly.pdbx_seq_one_letter_code
_entity_poly.pdbx_strand_id
1 'polypeptide(L)'
;MAYLPEERETIIIYDGLIDSWQFQSNVRRHITKIMKTSEAFGDVKQEFEGSNCISVTATLSDLENFSVNPFVKTKRKMTDKQKQEMADRLKRNLSKK
;
A
#
# COMPACT_ATOMS: atom_id res chain seq x y z
N MET A 1 -10.57 -16.81 11.67
CA MET A 1 -9.60 -16.35 12.67
C MET A 1 -8.68 -15.37 11.98
N ALA A 2 -8.28 -14.29 12.64
CA ALA A 2 -7.27 -13.40 12.08
C ALA A 2 -5.93 -14.15 12.00
N TYR A 3 -5.23 -14.04 10.87
CA TYR A 3 -3.97 -14.71 10.63
C TYR A 3 -2.95 -14.48 11.75
N LEU A 4 -2.30 -15.57 12.18
CA LEU A 4 -1.18 -15.53 13.09
C LEU A 4 -0.06 -14.69 12.49
N PRO A 5 0.80 -14.05 13.30
CA PRO A 5 1.90 -13.23 12.78
C PRO A 5 2.79 -13.95 11.76
N GLU A 6 2.97 -15.26 11.92
CA GLU A 6 3.77 -16.13 11.05
C GLU A 6 3.11 -16.41 9.69
N GLU A 7 1.78 -16.34 9.63
CA GLU A 7 0.99 -16.55 8.42
C GLU A 7 0.77 -15.23 7.65
N ARG A 8 1.21 -14.10 8.21
CA ARG A 8 1.00 -12.78 7.61
C ARG A 8 2.01 -12.52 6.51
N GLU A 9 1.51 -12.35 5.31
CA GLU A 9 2.30 -12.09 4.13
C GLU A 9 1.67 -11.03 3.21
N THR A 10 2.48 -10.59 2.27
CA THR A 10 2.03 -9.75 1.17
C THR A 10 2.75 -10.18 -0.09
N ILE A 11 1.96 -10.61 -1.07
CA ILE A 11 2.44 -11.06 -2.36
C ILE A 11 2.11 -9.95 -3.36
N ILE A 12 3.13 -9.55 -4.12
CA ILE A 12 3.01 -8.56 -5.20
C ILE A 12 3.51 -9.23 -6.47
N ILE A 13 2.65 -9.29 -7.47
CA ILE A 13 2.95 -9.91 -8.76
C ILE A 13 2.83 -8.84 -9.82
N TYR A 14 3.81 -8.75 -10.71
CA TYR A 14 3.68 -8.00 -11.95
C TYR A 14 3.53 -8.99 -13.10
N ASP A 15 2.45 -8.84 -13.85
CA ASP A 15 2.20 -9.58 -15.08
C ASP A 15 2.63 -8.70 -16.26
N GLY A 16 3.72 -9.08 -16.93
CA GLY A 16 4.26 -8.35 -18.07
C GLY A 16 3.52 -8.60 -19.39
N LEU A 17 2.64 -9.60 -19.46
CA LEU A 17 1.80 -9.85 -20.63
C LEU A 17 0.57 -8.94 -20.63
N ILE A 18 -0.05 -8.79 -19.46
CA ILE A 18 -1.27 -7.98 -19.27
C ILE A 18 -0.93 -6.54 -18.83
N ASP A 19 0.33 -6.27 -18.52
CA ASP A 19 0.83 -5.01 -17.98
C ASP A 19 0.04 -4.56 -16.74
N SER A 20 0.02 -5.41 -15.71
CA SER A 20 -0.75 -5.16 -14.50
C SER A 20 -0.06 -5.63 -13.23
N TRP A 21 -0.40 -5.00 -12.12
CA TRP A 21 0.05 -5.39 -10.78
C TRP A 21 -1.08 -6.05 -10.01
N GLN A 22 -0.79 -7.20 -9.42
CA GLN A 22 -1.68 -7.87 -8.48
C GLN A 22 -1.11 -7.80 -7.07
N PHE A 23 -1.97 -7.46 -6.13
CA PHE A 23 -1.67 -7.39 -4.70
C PHE A 23 -2.52 -8.41 -3.97
N GLN A 24 -1.89 -9.20 -3.12
CA GLN A 24 -2.57 -10.10 -2.18
C GLN A 24 -1.99 -9.87 -0.80
N SER A 25 -2.81 -9.60 0.20
CA SER A 25 -2.31 -9.29 1.53
C SER A 25 -3.31 -9.60 2.63
N ASN A 26 -2.84 -10.32 3.64
CA ASN A 26 -3.49 -10.45 4.95
C ASN A 26 -2.81 -9.57 6.04
N VAL A 27 -1.78 -8.80 5.69
CA VAL A 27 -1.13 -7.83 6.58
C VAL A 27 -2.03 -6.61 6.78
N ARG A 28 -2.52 -6.39 8.01
CA ARG A 28 -3.49 -5.32 8.35
C ARG A 28 -3.10 -3.93 7.82
N ARG A 29 -1.84 -3.53 7.95
CA ARG A 29 -1.35 -2.22 7.49
C ARG A 29 -1.45 -2.06 5.97
N HIS A 30 -1.21 -3.14 5.23
CA HIS A 30 -1.28 -3.14 3.77
C HIS A 30 -2.73 -3.21 3.30
N ILE A 31 -3.58 -4.01 3.96
CA ILE A 31 -5.04 -4.01 3.74
C ILE A 31 -5.58 -2.59 3.86
N THR A 32 -5.31 -1.89 4.96
CA THR A 32 -5.78 -0.51 5.15
C THR A 32 -5.28 0.44 4.05
N LYS A 33 -4.06 0.23 3.53
CA LYS A 33 -3.51 1.07 2.47
C LYS A 33 -4.21 0.82 1.13
N ILE A 34 -4.38 -0.44 0.76
CA ILE A 34 -5.10 -0.85 -0.46
C ILE A 34 -6.54 -0.35 -0.42
N MET A 35 -7.23 -0.52 0.71
CA MET A 35 -8.61 -0.05 0.89
C MET A 35 -8.76 1.47 0.82
N LYS A 36 -7.74 2.24 1.23
CA LYS A 36 -7.75 3.71 1.10
C LYS A 36 -7.56 4.20 -0.34
N THR A 37 -7.00 3.36 -1.20
CA THR A 37 -6.78 3.67 -2.62
C THR A 37 -7.57 2.69 -3.49
N SER A 38 -8.73 2.23 -3.02
CA SER A 38 -9.55 1.24 -3.71
C SER A 38 -9.95 1.70 -5.12
N GLU A 39 -10.12 3.02 -5.30
CA GLU A 39 -10.41 3.67 -6.59
C GLU A 39 -9.33 3.48 -7.66
N ALA A 40 -8.09 3.18 -7.27
CA ALA A 40 -7.00 2.92 -8.21
C ALA A 40 -7.05 1.50 -8.79
N PHE A 41 -7.80 0.59 -8.16
CA PHE A 41 -7.86 -0.81 -8.56
C PHE A 41 -9.14 -1.09 -9.32
N GLY A 42 -9.07 -1.96 -10.32
CA GLY A 42 -10.26 -2.41 -11.05
C GLY A 42 -11.10 -3.36 -10.20
N ASP A 43 -10.49 -4.50 -9.84
CA ASP A 43 -11.12 -5.51 -9.00
C ASP A 43 -10.48 -5.53 -7.62
N VAL A 44 -11.31 -5.42 -6.57
CA VAL A 44 -10.91 -5.57 -5.17
C VAL A 44 -11.77 -6.64 -4.50
N LYS A 45 -11.18 -7.79 -4.21
CA LYS A 45 -11.80 -8.87 -3.45
C LYS A 45 -11.36 -8.77 -1.99
N GLN A 46 -12.31 -8.92 -1.08
CA GLN A 46 -12.08 -8.82 0.36
C GLN A 46 -12.62 -10.05 1.06
N GLU A 47 -11.87 -10.53 2.05
CA GLU A 47 -12.30 -11.58 2.95
C GLU A 47 -12.56 -10.99 4.34
N PHE A 48 -13.67 -11.38 4.96
CA PHE A 48 -14.09 -10.85 6.24
C PHE A 48 -14.27 -11.97 7.27
N GLU A 49 -13.85 -11.67 8.49
CA GLU A 49 -14.26 -12.41 9.68
C GLU A 49 -15.06 -11.48 10.58
N GLY A 50 -16.38 -11.70 10.64
CA GLY A 50 -17.30 -10.75 11.24
C GLY A 50 -17.25 -9.40 10.51
N SER A 51 -16.92 -8.33 11.24
CA SER A 51 -16.75 -6.98 10.67
C SER A 51 -15.31 -6.67 10.24
N ASN A 52 -14.37 -7.58 10.47
CA ASN A 52 -12.95 -7.33 10.21
C ASN A 52 -12.55 -7.86 8.84
N CYS A 53 -12.06 -6.98 7.96
CA CYS A 53 -11.41 -7.39 6.72
C CYS A 53 -10.05 -8.02 7.05
N ILE A 54 -9.91 -9.32 6.80
CA ILE A 54 -8.75 -10.14 7.15
C ILE A 54 -7.80 -10.38 5.97
N SER A 55 -8.28 -10.25 4.73
CA SER A 55 -7.49 -10.39 3.53
C SER A 55 -8.03 -9.51 2.41
N VAL A 56 -7.14 -9.05 1.52
CA VAL A 56 -7.51 -8.31 0.31
C VAL A 56 -6.70 -8.80 -0.88
N THR A 57 -7.38 -8.92 -2.01
CA THR A 57 -6.77 -9.12 -3.34
C THR A 57 -7.21 -7.98 -4.23
N ALA A 58 -6.25 -7.28 -4.86
CA ALA A 58 -6.54 -6.15 -5.72
C ALA A 58 -5.68 -6.18 -7.00
N THR A 59 -6.26 -5.74 -8.12
CA THR A 59 -5.55 -5.63 -9.40
C THR A 59 -5.50 -4.19 -9.87
N LEU A 60 -4.29 -3.70 -10.16
CA LEU A 60 -4.01 -2.39 -10.74
C LEU A 60 -3.61 -2.58 -12.20
N SER A 61 -4.44 -2.09 -13.11
CA SER A 61 -4.16 -2.06 -14.55
C SER A 61 -3.95 -0.64 -15.09
N ASP A 62 -4.36 0.39 -14.36
CA ASP A 62 -4.15 1.79 -14.73
C ASP A 62 -2.72 2.24 -14.36
N LEU A 63 -1.76 1.93 -15.22
CA LEU A 63 -0.35 2.31 -15.04
C LEU A 63 -0.01 3.68 -15.62
N GLU A 64 -0.98 4.35 -16.25
CA GLU A 64 -0.81 5.73 -16.72
C GLU A 64 -0.98 6.72 -15.56
N ASN A 65 -1.98 6.50 -14.70
CA ASN A 65 -2.25 7.39 -13.57
C ASN A 65 -1.57 6.95 -12.26
N PHE A 66 -1.23 5.67 -12.14
CA PHE A 66 -0.65 5.10 -10.91
C PHE A 66 0.66 4.38 -11.16
N SER A 67 1.53 4.37 -10.15
CA SER A 67 2.82 3.67 -10.21
C SER A 67 3.07 2.82 -8.96
N VAL A 68 3.72 1.68 -9.18
CA VAL A 68 4.08 0.72 -8.14
C VAL A 68 5.60 0.53 -8.18
N ASN A 69 6.23 0.45 -7.02
CA ASN A 69 7.64 0.13 -6.93
C ASN A 69 7.85 -0.92 -5.83
N PRO A 70 8.05 -2.20 -6.20
CA PRO A 70 8.29 -3.28 -5.24
C PRO A 70 9.76 -3.40 -4.82
N PHE A 71 10.66 -2.60 -5.42
CA PHE A 71 12.09 -2.71 -5.21
C PHE A 71 12.56 -1.88 -4.01
N VAL A 72 13.64 -2.34 -3.39
CA VAL A 72 14.24 -1.67 -2.23
C VAL A 72 14.69 -0.27 -2.63
N LYS A 73 14.25 0.73 -1.86
CA LYS A 73 14.72 2.12 -1.99
C LYS A 73 15.74 2.43 -0.90
N THR A 74 16.86 3.02 -1.30
CA THR A 74 17.85 3.54 -0.35
C THR A 74 17.23 4.63 0.51
N LYS A 75 17.11 4.38 1.81
CA LYS A 75 16.69 5.42 2.75
C LYS A 75 17.80 6.46 2.84
N ARG A 76 17.49 7.72 2.52
CA ARG A 76 18.40 8.84 2.82
C ARG A 76 18.68 8.84 4.34
N LYS A 77 19.96 8.74 4.72
CA LYS A 77 20.37 9.02 6.10
C LYS A 77 20.19 10.51 6.34
N MET A 78 19.12 10.86 7.05
CA MET A 78 18.85 12.24 7.44
C MET A 78 19.22 12.43 8.90
N THR A 79 19.90 13.53 9.20
CA THR A 79 20.10 14.02 10.57
C THR A 79 18.76 14.42 11.18
N ASP A 80 18.67 14.47 12.50
CA ASP A 80 17.41 14.81 13.17
C ASP A 80 16.92 16.22 12.82
N LYS A 81 17.84 17.16 12.59
CA LYS A 81 17.53 18.50 12.07
C LYS A 81 16.85 18.46 10.70
N GLN A 82 17.35 17.61 9.78
CA GLN A 82 16.75 17.44 8.45
C GLN A 82 15.39 16.73 8.50
N LYS A 83 15.19 15.78 9.41
CA LYS A 83 13.88 15.15 9.63
C LYS A 83 12.86 16.17 10.15
N GLN A 84 13.26 17.01 11.09
CA GLN A 84 12.40 18.02 11.70
C GLN A 84 12.01 19.09 10.68
N GLU A 85 12.96 19.58 9.87
CA GLU A 85 12.67 20.53 8.81
C GLU A 85 11.69 19.98 7.76
N MET A 86 11.81 18.69 7.41
CA MET A 86 10.88 18.03 6.50
C MET A 86 9.48 17.88 7.10
N ALA A 87 9.39 17.51 8.39
CA ALA A 87 8.12 17.41 9.10
C ALA A 87 7.41 18.77 9.19
N ASP A 88 8.16 19.85 9.44
CA ASP A 88 7.63 21.20 9.51
C ASP A 88 7.15 21.70 8.14
N ARG A 89 7.87 21.38 7.06
CA ARG A 89 7.43 21.65 5.68
C ARG A 89 6.13 20.93 5.35
N LEU A 90 5.99 19.65 5.72
CA LEU A 90 4.77 18.87 5.51
C LEU A 90 3.57 19.47 6.26
N LYS A 91 3.74 19.83 7.54
CA LYS A 91 2.69 20.48 8.34
C LYS A 91 2.22 21.79 7.70
N ARG A 92 3.15 22.64 7.24
CA ARG A 92 2.82 23.91 6.56
C ARG A 92 2.05 23.72 5.25
N ASN A 93 2.32 22.64 4.52
CA ASN A 93 1.62 22.35 3.27
C ASN A 93 0.22 21.78 3.52
N LEU A 94 0.04 21.00 4.59
CA LEU A 94 -1.26 20.47 5.02
C LEU A 94 -2.17 21.57 5.58
N SER A 95 -1.63 22.58 6.26
CA SER A 95 -2.42 23.71 6.80
C SER A 95 -2.81 24.76 5.75
N LYS A 96 -2.28 24.66 4.52
CA LYS A 96 -2.56 25.57 3.40
C LYS A 96 -3.62 25.03 2.43
N LYS A 97 -4.10 23.81 2.66
CA LYS A 97 -5.12 23.12 1.85
C LYS A 97 -6.43 23.10 2.60
#